data_AF-A0A958FDU2-F1
#
_entry.id   AF-A0A958FDU2-F1
#
_cell.length_a   1.000
_cell.length_b   1.000
_cell.length_c   1.000
_cell.angle_alpha   90.00
_cell.angle_beta   90.00
_cell.angle_gamma   90.00
#
_symmetry.space_group_name_H-M   'P 1'
#
loop_
_entity.id
_entity.type
_entity.pdbx_description
1 polymer ?
#
loop_
_entity_poly.entity_id
_entity_poly.type
_entity_poly.pdbx_seq_one_letter_code
_entity_poly.pdbx_strand_id
1 'polypeptide(L)'
;MNSWILVVGLIIIMILAAGIFAIIKAKKMAEIRKKHPGYPKGYWMNKGVGAGIAIGTGLGVAMKNIAIGVAIGVAIGAAIGTSWEKKHQDEIRPITEEEAALQRQTRLFTAGLLIVGIIVFLVVYFATK
;
A
#
# COMPACT_ATOMS: atom_id res chain seq x y z
N MET A 1 9.59 -26.07 -23.28
CA MET A 1 8.75 -25.72 -22.11
C MET A 1 8.22 -24.32 -22.34
N ASN A 2 6.90 -24.11 -22.38
CA ASN A 2 6.32 -22.82 -22.78
C ASN A 2 6.77 -21.71 -21.83
N SER A 3 7.43 -20.67 -22.34
CA SER A 3 7.92 -19.54 -21.55
C SER A 3 6.81 -18.92 -20.68
N TRP A 4 5.57 -18.97 -21.14
CA TRP A 4 4.37 -18.56 -20.40
C TRP A 4 4.10 -19.33 -19.11
N ILE A 5 4.37 -20.64 -19.07
CA ILE A 5 4.17 -21.46 -17.86
C ILE A 5 5.15 -21.04 -16.75
N LEU A 6 6.38 -20.70 -17.13
CA LEU A 6 7.40 -20.23 -16.18
C LEU A 6 7.07 -18.84 -15.62
N VAL A 7 6.57 -17.93 -16.48
CA VAL A 7 6.16 -16.57 -16.06
C VAL A 7 4.99 -16.64 -15.07
N VAL A 8 3.96 -17.43 -15.37
CA VAL A 8 2.82 -17.62 -14.48
C VAL A 8 3.25 -18.26 -13.16
N GLY A 9 4.13 -19.27 -13.19
CA GLY A 9 4.71 -19.89 -11.99
C GLY A 9 5.45 -18.89 -11.10
N LEU A 10 6.29 -18.02 -11.69
CA LEU A 10 7.01 -16.99 -10.95
C LEU A 10 6.07 -15.94 -10.33
N ILE A 11 5.05 -15.51 -11.05
CA ILE A 11 4.05 -14.57 -10.52
C ILE A 11 3.32 -15.17 -9.32
N ILE A 12 2.92 -16.45 -9.39
CA ILE A 12 2.25 -17.14 -8.28
C ILE A 12 3.18 -17.20 -7.06
N ILE A 13 4.45 -17.56 -7.25
CA ILE A 13 5.43 -17.58 -6.15
C ILE A 13 5.60 -16.19 -5.52
N MET A 14 5.65 -15.13 -6.34
CA MET A 14 5.72 -13.75 -5.82
C MET A 14 4.48 -13.36 -5.01
N ILE A 15 3.28 -13.73 -5.48
CA ILE A 15 2.02 -13.46 -4.76
C ILE A 15 2.00 -14.21 -3.42
N LEU A 16 2.40 -15.49 -3.40
CA LEU A 16 2.46 -16.29 -2.19
C LEU A 16 3.48 -15.73 -1.19
N ALA A 17 4.68 -15.37 -1.66
CA ALA A 17 5.71 -14.75 -0.84
C ALA A 17 5.25 -13.40 -0.24
N ALA A 18 4.59 -12.57 -1.04
CA ALA A 18 4.00 -11.32 -0.59
C ALA A 18 2.90 -11.54 0.47
N GLY A 19 2.05 -12.54 0.27
CA GLY A 19 1.00 -12.93 1.23
C GLY A 19 1.57 -13.40 2.57
N ILE A 20 2.55 -14.31 2.55
CA ILE A 20 3.23 -14.80 3.76
C ILE A 20 3.91 -13.64 4.49
N PHE A 21 4.63 -12.78 3.77
CA PHE A 21 5.27 -11.60 4.34
C PHE A 21 4.23 -10.67 5.00
N ALA A 22 3.11 -10.40 4.34
CA ALA A 22 2.03 -9.57 4.87
C ALA A 22 1.45 -10.14 6.17
N ILE A 23 1.24 -11.46 6.26
CA ILE A 23 0.72 -12.11 7.48
C ILE A 23 1.70 -11.96 8.65
N ILE A 24 2.99 -12.23 8.43
CA ILE A 24 4.02 -12.09 9.48
C ILE A 24 4.09 -10.65 9.97
N LYS A 25 4.03 -9.68 9.04
CA LYS A 25 4.05 -8.26 9.36
C LYS A 25 2.81 -7.80 10.09
N ALA A 26 1.62 -8.23 9.67
CA ALA A 26 0.36 -7.89 10.32
C ALA A 26 0.35 -8.34 11.79
N LYS A 27 0.84 -9.56 12.07
CA LYS A 27 0.98 -10.08 13.44
C LYS A 27 1.94 -9.24 14.27
N LYS A 28 3.14 -8.96 13.75
CA LYS A 28 4.14 -8.14 14.44
C LYS A 28 3.64 -6.72 14.71
N MET A 29 2.96 -6.11 13.74
CA MET A 29 2.41 -4.75 13.88
C MET A 29 1.24 -4.69 14.88
N ALA A 30 0.42 -5.74 14.95
CA ALA A 30 -0.64 -5.86 15.94
C ALA A 30 -0.07 -5.97 17.37
N GLU A 31 1.03 -6.70 17.55
CA GLU A 31 1.72 -6.79 18.85
C GLU A 31 2.28 -5.44 19.29
N ILE A 32 2.98 -4.73 18.40
CA ILE A 32 3.52 -3.39 18.66
C ILE A 32 2.39 -2.40 19.00
N ARG A 33 1.26 -2.48 18.29
CA ARG A 33 0.10 -1.62 18.55
C ARG A 33 -0.55 -1.89 19.91
N LYS A 34 -0.52 -3.14 20.43
CA LYS A 34 -0.99 -3.43 21.79
C LYS A 34 -0.09 -2.81 22.86
N LYS A 35 1.23 -2.73 22.60
CA LYS A 35 2.21 -2.13 23.52
C LYS A 35 2.12 -0.61 23.58
N HIS A 36 1.65 0.04 22.52
CA HIS A 36 1.57 1.50 22.42
C HIS A 36 0.13 1.97 22.14
N PRO A 37 -0.63 2.39 23.17
CA PRO A 37 -1.97 2.94 22.98
C PRO A 37 -1.94 4.24 22.16
N GLY A 38 -3.06 4.58 21.53
CA GLY A 38 -3.17 5.72 20.61
C GLY A 38 -2.84 5.37 19.16
N TYR A 39 -2.88 6.38 18.30
CA TYR A 39 -2.70 6.23 16.85
C TYR A 39 -1.33 6.78 16.43
N PRO A 40 -0.57 6.07 15.58
CA PRO A 40 0.67 6.62 15.05
C PRO A 40 0.37 7.83 14.17
N LYS A 41 1.26 8.82 14.17
CA LYS A 41 1.18 10.00 13.30
C LYS A 41 0.91 9.62 11.84
N GLY A 42 -0.09 10.25 11.25
CA GLY A 42 -0.54 10.02 9.88
C GLY A 42 -1.55 8.88 9.73
N TYR A 43 -1.99 8.24 10.82
CA TYR A 43 -2.99 7.18 10.77
C TYR A 43 -4.30 7.66 10.11
N TRP A 44 -4.84 8.79 10.55
CA TRP A 44 -6.11 9.31 10.05
C TRP A 44 -5.97 9.90 8.65
N MET A 45 -4.82 10.53 8.37
CA MET A 45 -4.46 10.93 7.01
C MET A 45 -4.52 9.74 6.04
N ASN A 46 -3.86 8.63 6.36
CA ASN A 46 -3.82 7.44 5.49
C ASN A 46 -5.21 6.83 5.28
N LYS A 47 -6.05 6.82 6.32
CA LYS A 47 -7.44 6.36 6.23
C LYS A 47 -8.28 7.27 5.33
N GLY A 48 -8.16 8.58 5.48
CA GLY A 48 -8.86 9.58 4.66
C GLY A 48 -8.47 9.46 3.19
N VAL A 49 -7.17 9.46 2.88
CA VAL A 49 -6.67 9.30 1.50
C VAL A 49 -7.11 7.97 0.90
N GLY A 50 -7.05 6.87 1.65
CA GLY A 50 -7.50 5.56 1.19
C GLY A 50 -9.00 5.54 0.81
N ALA A 51 -9.85 6.13 1.65
CA ALA A 51 -11.27 6.29 1.36
C ALA A 51 -11.49 7.19 0.14
N GLY A 52 -10.76 8.30 0.06
CA GLY A 52 -10.81 9.23 -1.07
C GLY A 52 -10.44 8.57 -2.40
N ILE A 53 -9.38 7.75 -2.45
CA ILE A 53 -8.99 7.00 -3.65
C ILE A 53 -10.10 6.04 -4.08
N ALA A 54 -10.71 5.31 -3.14
CA ALA A 54 -11.81 4.39 -3.45
C ALA A 54 -13.00 5.13 -4.08
N ILE A 55 -13.41 6.26 -3.49
CA ILE A 55 -14.49 7.11 -4.01
C ILE A 55 -14.11 7.69 -5.37
N GLY A 56 -12.92 8.28 -5.48
CA GLY A 56 -12.42 8.89 -6.70
C GLY A 56 -12.29 7.92 -7.85
N THR A 57 -11.89 6.68 -7.58
CA THR A 57 -11.81 5.62 -8.59
C THR A 57 -13.22 5.29 -9.10
N GLY A 58 -14.21 5.17 -8.21
CA GLY A 58 -15.61 4.97 -8.59
C GLY A 58 -16.15 6.11 -9.46
N LEU A 59 -15.89 7.37 -9.07
CA LEU A 59 -16.27 8.55 -9.86
C LEU A 59 -15.57 8.58 -11.22
N GLY A 60 -14.27 8.26 -11.24
CA GLY A 60 -13.48 8.25 -12.46
C GLY A 60 -13.97 7.22 -13.47
N VAL A 61 -14.40 6.05 -13.01
CA VAL A 61 -15.05 5.03 -13.85
C VAL A 61 -16.37 5.55 -14.41
N ALA A 62 -17.23 6.15 -13.56
CA ALA A 62 -18.51 6.71 -13.99
C ALA A 62 -18.35 7.84 -15.03
N MET A 63 -17.32 8.66 -14.87
CA MET A 63 -16.99 9.76 -15.77
C MET A 63 -16.19 9.34 -17.01
N LYS A 64 -15.82 8.05 -17.13
CA LYS A 64 -14.87 7.54 -18.13
C LYS A 64 -13.53 8.31 -18.14
N ASN A 65 -13.15 8.87 -16.99
CA ASN A 65 -11.90 9.59 -16.79
C ASN A 65 -11.35 9.30 -15.39
N ILE A 66 -10.58 8.21 -15.30
CA ILE A 66 -9.96 7.75 -14.05
C ILE A 66 -8.97 8.79 -13.50
N ALA A 67 -8.27 9.51 -14.38
CA ALA A 67 -7.29 10.52 -13.95
C ALA A 67 -7.97 11.64 -13.17
N ILE A 68 -9.07 12.19 -13.68
CA ILE A 68 -9.84 13.24 -12.98
C ILE A 68 -10.48 12.67 -11.70
N GLY A 69 -11.08 11.47 -11.78
CA GLY A 69 -11.70 10.84 -10.63
C GLY A 69 -10.72 10.63 -9.47
N VAL A 70 -9.53 10.08 -9.73
CA VAL A 70 -8.50 9.88 -8.71
C VAL A 70 -7.99 11.22 -8.16
N ALA A 71 -7.79 12.23 -9.01
CA ALA A 71 -7.38 13.57 -8.56
C ALA A 71 -8.40 14.18 -7.58
N ILE A 72 -9.68 14.12 -7.90
CA ILE A 72 -10.78 14.56 -7.02
C ILE A 72 -10.79 13.72 -5.74
N GLY A 73 -10.69 12.39 -5.87
CA GLY A 73 -10.69 11.47 -4.74
C GLY A 73 -9.56 11.74 -3.75
N VAL A 74 -8.34 11.97 -4.23
CA VAL A 74 -7.20 12.33 -3.39
C VAL A 74 -7.43 13.66 -2.70
N ALA A 75 -7.96 14.68 -3.39
CA ALA A 75 -8.27 15.97 -2.78
C ALA A 75 -9.30 15.83 -1.64
N ILE A 76 -10.39 15.09 -1.87
CA ILE A 76 -11.42 14.81 -0.85
C ILE A 76 -10.81 14.00 0.31
N GLY A 77 -10.07 12.94 0.00
CA GLY A 77 -9.46 12.06 0.98
C GLY A 77 -8.45 12.78 1.86
N ALA A 78 -7.64 13.67 1.29
CA ALA A 78 -6.70 14.51 2.04
C ALA A 78 -7.44 15.51 2.94
N ALA A 79 -8.53 16.12 2.48
CA ALA A 79 -9.35 17.02 3.29
C ALA A 79 -9.99 16.29 4.49
N ILE A 80 -10.54 15.09 4.27
CA ILE A 80 -11.08 14.24 5.34
C ILE A 80 -9.96 13.81 6.30
N GLY A 81 -8.85 13.31 5.75
CA GLY A 81 -7.72 12.80 6.53
C GLY A 81 -7.10 13.87 7.42
N THR A 82 -6.86 15.07 6.89
CA THR A 82 -6.36 16.22 7.68
C THR A 82 -7.33 16.62 8.78
N SER A 83 -8.63 16.64 8.50
CA SER A 83 -9.66 16.99 9.48
C SER A 83 -9.73 15.98 10.62
N TRP A 84 -9.67 14.68 10.31
CA TRP A 84 -9.64 13.62 11.32
C TRP A 84 -8.35 13.57 12.11
N GLU A 85 -7.20 13.84 11.47
CA GLU A 85 -5.91 13.93 12.16
C GLU A 85 -5.92 15.07 13.18
N LYS A 86 -6.49 16.23 12.83
CA LYS A 86 -6.67 17.35 13.79
C LYS A 86 -7.63 17.00 14.92
N LYS A 87 -8.72 16.28 14.62
CA LYS A 87 -9.74 15.93 15.62
C LYS A 87 -9.23 14.96 16.70
N HIS A 88 -8.27 14.11 16.37
CA HIS A 88 -7.69 13.12 17.28
C HIS A 88 -6.23 13.46 17.64
N GLN A 89 -5.85 14.73 17.63
CA GLN A 89 -4.48 15.18 17.85
C GLN A 89 -3.91 14.75 19.21
N ASP A 90 -4.76 14.72 20.22
CA ASP A 90 -4.52 14.27 21.59
C ASP A 90 -4.31 12.75 21.70
N GLU A 91 -4.83 11.97 20.76
CA GLU A 91 -4.63 10.52 20.68
C GLU A 91 -3.45 10.11 19.77
N ILE A 92 -2.85 11.09 19.07
CA ILE A 92 -1.76 10.84 18.12
C ILE A 92 -0.41 10.81 18.84
N ARG A 93 0.31 9.71 18.63
CA ARG A 93 1.67 9.51 19.12
C ARG A 93 2.71 9.52 17.98
N PRO A 94 3.97 9.87 18.28
CA PRO A 94 5.05 9.70 17.31
C PRO A 94 5.25 8.21 16.95
N ILE A 95 5.82 7.98 15.77
CA ILE A 95 6.21 6.64 15.30
C ILE A 95 7.37 6.16 16.19
N THR A 96 7.24 4.97 16.77
CA THR A 96 8.29 4.38 17.60
C THR A 96 9.39 3.76 16.74
N GLU A 97 10.60 3.57 17.29
CA GLU A 97 11.71 2.98 16.54
C GLU A 97 11.41 1.57 16.01
N GLU A 98 10.65 0.77 16.78
CA GLU A 98 10.19 -0.55 16.37
C GLU A 98 9.27 -0.49 15.14
N GLU A 99 8.34 0.49 15.10
CA GLU A 99 7.47 0.73 13.95
C GLU A 99 8.24 1.25 12.75
N ALA A 100 9.22 2.14 12.96
CA ALA A 100 10.06 2.69 11.91
C ALA A 100 10.93 1.59 11.25
N ALA A 101 11.48 0.67 12.05
CA ALA A 101 12.21 -0.49 11.55
C ALA A 101 11.31 -1.42 10.72
N LEU A 102 10.07 -1.63 11.19
CA LEU A 102 9.07 -2.41 10.47
C LEU A 102 8.71 -1.75 9.13
N GLN A 103 8.45 -0.44 9.13
CA GLN A 103 8.17 0.33 7.92
C GLN A 103 9.35 0.37 6.97
N ARG A 104 10.59 0.45 7.46
CA ARG A 104 11.78 0.37 6.60
C ARG A 104 11.84 -0.98 5.89
N GLN A 105 11.63 -2.07 6.61
CA GLN A 105 11.61 -3.40 6.00
C GLN A 105 10.44 -3.57 5.02
N THR A 106 9.25 -3.06 5.34
CA THR A 106 8.10 -3.09 4.43
C THR A 106 8.37 -2.25 3.18
N ARG A 107 8.89 -1.03 3.32
CA ARG A 107 9.24 -0.16 2.18
C ARG A 107 10.28 -0.81 1.28
N LEU A 108 11.32 -1.43 1.86
CA LEU A 108 12.34 -2.16 1.10
C LEU A 108 11.76 -3.39 0.38
N PHE A 109 10.91 -4.15 1.07
CA PHE A 109 10.25 -5.33 0.48
C PHE A 109 9.32 -4.93 -0.68
N THR A 110 8.49 -3.90 -0.49
CA THR A 110 7.61 -3.38 -1.55
C THR A 110 8.41 -2.85 -2.73
N ALA A 111 9.49 -2.10 -2.49
CA ALA A 111 10.36 -1.63 -3.55
C ALA A 111 11.02 -2.80 -4.31
N GLY A 112 11.49 -3.83 -3.59
CA GLY A 112 12.05 -5.05 -4.17
C GLY A 112 11.04 -5.78 -5.05
N LEU A 113 9.80 -5.98 -4.57
CA LEU A 113 8.73 -6.59 -5.36
C LEU A 113 8.41 -5.80 -6.63
N LEU A 114 8.36 -4.46 -6.55
CA LEU A 114 8.13 -3.62 -7.73
C LEU A 114 9.27 -3.77 -8.74
N ILE A 115 10.53 -3.76 -8.30
CA ILE A 115 11.71 -3.93 -9.17
C ILE A 115 11.67 -5.30 -9.85
N VAL A 116 11.42 -6.38 -9.10
CA VAL A 116 11.32 -7.73 -9.68
C VAL A 116 10.17 -7.80 -10.67
N GLY A 117 9.00 -7.21 -10.36
CA GLY A 117 7.87 -7.14 -11.28
C GLY A 117 8.20 -6.43 -12.59
N ILE A 118 8.94 -5.32 -12.53
CA ILE A 118 9.41 -4.59 -13.72
C ILE A 118 10.41 -5.44 -14.51
N ILE A 119 11.36 -6.11 -13.87
CA ILE A 119 12.33 -6.98 -14.55
C ILE A 119 11.62 -8.12 -15.27
N VAL A 120 10.68 -8.81 -14.60
CA VAL A 120 9.90 -9.88 -15.22
C VAL A 120 9.11 -9.36 -16.42
N PHE A 121 8.45 -8.20 -16.28
CA PHE A 121 7.73 -7.56 -17.38
C PHE A 121 8.64 -7.29 -18.58
N LEU A 122 9.83 -6.73 -18.36
CA LEU A 122 10.79 -6.43 -19.43
C LEU A 122 11.30 -7.71 -20.11
N VAL A 123 11.68 -8.73 -19.34
CA VAL A 123 12.15 -10.01 -19.88
C VAL A 123 11.07 -10.65 -20.76
N VAL A 124 9.83 -10.69 -20.29
CA VAL A 124 8.71 -11.22 -21.08
C VAL A 124 8.50 -10.40 -22.34
N TYR A 125 8.43 -9.08 -22.22
CA TYR A 125 8.20 -8.18 -23.36
C TYR A 125 9.23 -8.38 -24.47
N PHE A 126 10.53 -8.45 -24.12
CA PHE A 126 11.61 -8.65 -25.09
C PHE A 126 11.72 -10.09 -25.59
N ALA A 127 11.32 -11.09 -24.81
CA ALA A 127 11.36 -12.49 -25.24
C ALA A 127 10.15 -12.89 -26.11
N THR A 128 9.05 -12.14 -26.04
CA THR A 128 7.84 -12.36 -26.86
C THR A 128 7.76 -11.46 -28.10
N LYS A 129 8.67 -10.50 -28.24
CA LYS A 129 8.90 -9.76 -29.47
C LYS A 129 9.85 -10.54 -30.37
#